data_AF-A0A2M8NMI0-F1
#
_entry.id   AF-A0A2M8NMI0-F1
#
_cell.length_a   1.000
_cell.length_b   1.000
_cell.length_c   1.000
_cell.angle_alpha   90.00
_cell.angle_beta   90.00
_cell.angle_gamma   90.00
#
_symmetry.space_group_name_H-M   'P 1'
#
loop_
_entity.id
_entity.type
_entity.pdbx_description
1 polymer ?
#
loop_
_entity_poly.entity_id
_entity_poly.type
_entity_poly.pdbx_seq_one_letter_code
_entity_poly.pdbx_strand_id
1 'polypeptide(L)'
;AGVQKDLMRTTQPIPARKNTFMNNLLWFLASLALAFFIWMTSTAQSDPIVERRYTQVPILVELDSGMLLIEQVTRNAQVTIRSSQSITNVLLREDITVRADLRGLPPGTH
;
A
#
# COMPACT_ATOMS: atom_id res chain seq x y z
N ALA A 1 -50.02 43.68 62.94
CA ALA A 1 -50.19 43.45 61.49
C ALA A 1 -48.85 43.71 60.80
N GLY A 2 -48.35 42.74 60.02
CA GLY A 2 -47.50 43.02 58.85
C GLY A 2 -45.99 43.22 59.06
N VAL A 3 -45.25 42.20 59.53
CA VAL A 3 -43.80 42.10 59.27
C VAL A 3 -43.42 40.64 59.02
N GLN A 4 -43.98 40.04 57.96
CA GLN A 4 -43.63 38.69 57.51
C GLN A 4 -43.69 38.63 55.98
N LYS A 5 -43.06 39.60 55.30
CA LYS A 5 -43.11 39.73 53.84
C LYS A 5 -41.77 39.52 53.12
N ASP A 6 -40.67 39.26 53.82
CA ASP A 6 -39.32 39.29 53.21
C ASP A 6 -38.53 37.98 53.26
N LEU A 7 -39.21 36.83 53.18
CA LEU A 7 -38.54 35.53 53.12
C LEU A 7 -39.12 34.64 52.01
N MET A 8 -39.08 35.12 50.77
CA MET A 8 -39.11 34.23 49.60
C MET A 8 -37.97 34.61 48.66
N ARG A 9 -36.75 34.19 49.00
CA ARG A 9 -35.67 34.07 48.00
C ARG A 9 -36.00 32.86 47.13
N THR A 10 -36.52 33.13 45.95
CA THR A 10 -36.61 32.18 44.85
C THR A 10 -35.22 31.64 44.54
N THR A 11 -34.92 30.42 45.01
CA THR A 11 -33.72 29.70 44.60
C THR A 11 -34.00 29.14 43.21
N GLN A 12 -33.53 29.84 42.18
CA GLN A 12 -33.63 29.38 40.80
C GLN A 12 -32.73 28.14 40.63
N PRO A 13 -33.24 26.99 40.13
CA PRO A 13 -32.41 25.82 39.89
C PRO A 13 -31.45 26.11 38.72
N ILE A 14 -30.15 25.93 38.96
CA ILE A 14 -29.11 26.05 37.93
C ILE A 14 -29.34 24.94 36.89
N PRO A 15 -29.59 25.25 35.61
CA PRO A 15 -29.78 24.21 34.60
C PRO A 15 -28.47 23.43 34.42
N ALA A 16 -28.51 22.14 34.75
CA ALA A 16 -27.38 21.24 34.56
C ALA A 16 -27.06 21.10 33.07
N ARG A 17 -25.93 21.69 32.62
CA ARG A 17 -25.44 21.64 31.24
C ARG A 17 -24.89 20.24 30.90
N LYS A 18 -25.78 19.27 30.72
CA LYS A 18 -25.40 17.87 30.41
C LYS A 18 -25.04 17.60 28.94
N ASN A 19 -25.08 18.61 28.06
CA ASN A 19 -25.06 18.34 26.61
C ASN A 19 -23.72 18.66 25.93
N THR A 20 -22.73 19.20 26.63
CA THR A 20 -21.47 19.64 25.99
C THR A 20 -20.51 18.47 25.77
N PHE A 21 -20.40 17.55 26.74
CA PHE A 21 -19.51 16.39 26.63
C PHE A 21 -19.89 15.44 25.49
N MET A 22 -21.19 15.19 25.30
CA MET A 22 -21.67 14.29 24.25
C MET A 22 -21.53 14.91 22.86
N ASN A 23 -21.72 16.23 22.74
CA ASN A 23 -21.46 16.96 21.50
C ASN A 23 -19.97 16.97 21.14
N ASN A 24 -19.09 17.24 22.12
CA ASN A 24 -17.65 17.23 21.93
C ASN A 24 -17.12 15.85 21.52
N LEU A 25 -17.68 14.78 22.08
CA LEU A 25 -17.32 13.41 21.70
C LEU A 25 -17.70 13.09 20.25
N LEU A 26 -18.87 13.55 19.81
CA LEU A 26 -19.33 13.40 18.42
C LEU A 26 -18.41 14.14 17.44
N TRP A 27 -18.02 15.38 17.76
CA TRP A 27 -17.05 16.15 16.99
C TRP A 27 -15.67 15.52 16.98
N PHE A 28 -15.23 14.96 18.11
CA PHE A 28 -13.96 14.22 18.20
C PHE A 28 -13.98 13.00 17.28
N LEU A 29 -15.02 12.16 17.34
CA LEU A 29 -15.15 10.98 16.48
C LEU A 29 -15.24 11.36 15.00
N ALA A 30 -15.95 12.43 14.66
CA ALA A 30 -16.00 12.96 13.30
C ALA A 30 -14.61 13.37 12.80
N SER A 31 -13.83 14.09 13.63
CA SER A 31 -12.46 14.48 13.29
C SER A 31 -11.51 13.28 13.16
N LEU A 32 -11.67 12.27 14.01
CA LEU A 32 -10.88 11.04 13.97
C LEU A 32 -11.19 10.22 12.71
N ALA A 33 -12.46 10.08 12.36
CA ALA A 33 -12.88 9.44 11.13
C ALA A 33 -12.31 10.17 9.92
N LEU A 34 -12.43 11.50 9.88
CA LEU A 34 -11.87 12.30 8.80
C LEU A 34 -10.34 12.14 8.69
N ALA A 35 -9.62 12.19 9.80
CA ALA A 35 -8.19 11.95 9.85
C ALA A 35 -7.83 10.54 9.35
N PHE A 36 -8.60 9.53 9.72
CA PHE A 36 -8.42 8.15 9.23
C PHE A 36 -8.63 8.05 7.72
N PHE A 37 -9.66 8.71 7.16
CA PHE A 37 -9.87 8.77 5.71
C PHE A 37 -8.70 9.44 4.98
N ILE A 38 -8.18 10.56 5.51
CA ILE A 38 -7.02 11.25 4.94
C ILE A 38 -5.78 10.35 5.01
N TRP A 39 -5.53 9.69 6.14
CA TRP A 39 -4.40 8.78 6.30
C TRP A 39 -4.50 7.57 5.36
N MET A 40 -5.68 6.97 5.22
CA MET A 40 -5.92 5.84 4.33
C MET A 40 -5.66 6.23 2.87
N THR A 41 -6.21 7.36 2.43
CA THR A 41 -6.02 7.86 1.06
C THR A 41 -4.56 8.26 0.81
N SER A 42 -3.89 8.86 1.78
CA SER A 42 -2.46 9.18 1.71
C SER A 42 -1.59 7.93 1.62
N THR A 43 -1.86 6.91 2.43
CA THR A 43 -1.11 5.64 2.43
C THR A 43 -1.26 4.90 1.10
N ALA A 44 -2.48 4.82 0.57
CA ALA A 44 -2.73 4.22 -0.75
C ALA A 44 -2.03 4.96 -1.89
N GLN A 45 -1.85 6.28 -1.77
CA GLN A 45 -1.10 7.10 -2.73
C GLN A 45 0.43 7.03 -2.52
N SER A 46 0.89 6.67 -1.32
CA SER A 46 2.32 6.69 -0.98
C SER A 46 3.10 5.53 -1.57
N ASP A 47 2.45 4.36 -1.74
CA ASP A 47 3.07 3.19 -2.35
C ASP A 47 2.09 2.40 -3.25
N PRO A 48 1.68 2.96 -4.39
CA PRO A 48 0.77 2.31 -5.31
C PRO A 48 1.41 1.07 -5.94
N ILE A 49 0.59 0.06 -6.26
CA ILE A 49 1.03 -1.09 -7.06
C ILE A 49 1.18 -0.63 -8.51
N VAL A 50 2.40 -0.72 -9.03
CA VAL A 50 2.75 -0.34 -10.41
C VAL A 50 3.23 -1.54 -11.20
N GLU A 51 3.07 -1.48 -12.51
CA GLU A 51 3.59 -2.47 -13.45
C GLU A 51 4.76 -1.86 -14.20
N ARG A 52 5.93 -2.52 -14.17
CA ARG A 52 7.12 -2.10 -14.92
C ARG A 52 7.57 -3.21 -15.85
N ARG A 53 7.88 -2.80 -17.08
CA ARG A 53 8.41 -3.67 -18.13
C ARG A 53 9.92 -3.50 -18.23
N TYR A 54 10.63 -4.61 -18.10
CA TYR A 54 12.07 -4.71 -18.31
C TYR A 54 12.31 -5.38 -19.67
N THR A 55 12.95 -4.65 -20.58
CA THR A 55 13.35 -5.17 -21.89
C THR A 55 14.82 -5.57 -21.87
N GLN A 56 15.21 -6.46 -22.78
CA GLN A 56 16.61 -6.89 -22.95
C GLN A 56 17.22 -7.53 -21.68
N VAL A 57 16.42 -8.34 -20.97
CA VAL A 57 16.93 -9.12 -19.83
C VAL A 57 17.69 -10.33 -20.40
N PRO A 58 18.97 -10.54 -20.04
CA PRO A 58 19.77 -11.62 -20.61
C PRO A 58 19.21 -12.98 -20.19
N ILE A 59 19.06 -13.87 -21.17
CA ILE A 59 18.69 -15.27 -20.94
C ILE A 59 19.97 -16.07 -20.78
N LEU A 60 20.15 -16.67 -19.61
CA LEU A 60 21.24 -17.61 -19.34
C LEU A 60 20.77 -19.02 -19.71
N VAL A 61 21.45 -19.62 -20.69
CA VAL A 61 21.15 -20.99 -21.12
C VAL A 61 22.14 -21.93 -20.47
N GLU A 62 21.64 -22.94 -19.76
CA GLU A 62 22.47 -23.98 -19.14
C GLU A 62 22.38 -25.26 -19.99
N LEU A 63 23.53 -25.69 -20.51
CA LEU A 63 23.66 -26.90 -21.34
C LEU A 63 24.55 -27.93 -20.63
N ASP A 64 24.41 -29.18 -21.03
CA ASP A 64 25.29 -30.26 -20.58
C ASP A 64 26.65 -30.24 -21.30
N SER A 65 27.62 -30.88 -20.68
CA SER A 65 29.00 -31.02 -21.13
C SER A 65 29.05 -31.62 -22.54
N GLY A 66 29.46 -30.83 -23.54
CA GLY A 66 29.59 -31.29 -24.92
C GLY A 66 28.42 -30.93 -25.85
N MET A 67 27.40 -30.23 -25.36
CA MET A 67 26.33 -29.68 -26.21
C MET A 67 26.66 -28.25 -26.66
N LEU A 68 26.36 -27.95 -27.93
CA LEU A 68 26.53 -26.64 -28.53
C LEU A 68 25.19 -26.12 -29.06
N LEU A 69 24.89 -24.87 -28.72
CA LEU A 69 23.70 -24.20 -29.24
C LEU A 69 23.98 -23.70 -30.66
N ILE A 70 23.30 -24.27 -31.65
CA ILE A 70 23.51 -23.98 -33.07
C ILE A 70 22.71 -22.74 -33.51
N GLU A 71 21.50 -22.57 -32.97
CA GLU A 71 20.61 -21.44 -33.28
C GLU A 71 20.41 -20.56 -32.02
N GLN A 72 20.77 -19.28 -32.11
CA GLN A 72 20.67 -18.33 -31.00
C GLN A 72 19.40 -17.49 -31.15
N VAL A 73 18.24 -18.12 -30.97
CA VAL A 73 16.96 -17.43 -31.05
C VAL A 73 16.76 -16.60 -29.78
N THR A 74 17.27 -15.37 -29.81
CA THR A 74 17.04 -14.30 -28.84
C THR A 74 17.70 -14.48 -27.47
N ARG A 75 18.80 -13.75 -27.22
CA ARG A 75 19.46 -13.66 -25.90
C ARG A 75 18.72 -12.79 -24.88
N ASN A 76 17.60 -12.18 -25.27
CA ASN A 76 16.97 -11.08 -24.57
C ASN A 76 15.48 -11.33 -24.34
N ALA A 77 15.09 -11.55 -23.09
CA ALA A 77 13.69 -11.65 -22.70
C ALA A 77 13.09 -10.27 -22.40
N GLN A 78 11.77 -10.19 -22.52
CA GLN A 78 10.96 -9.11 -21.98
C GLN A 78 10.22 -9.65 -20.75
N VAL A 79 10.42 -9.00 -19.60
CA VAL A 79 9.82 -9.38 -18.33
C VAL A 79 8.94 -8.25 -17.82
N THR A 80 7.73 -8.58 -17.41
CA THR A 80 6.79 -7.64 -16.80
C THR A 80 6.64 -7.99 -15.33
N ILE A 81 6.92 -7.03 -14.44
CA ILE A 81 6.84 -7.21 -12.99
C ILE A 81 5.82 -6.23 -12.44
N ARG A 82 4.92 -6.74 -11.59
CA ARG A 82 3.93 -5.95 -10.86
C ARG A 82 4.30 -5.94 -9.38
N SER A 83 4.64 -4.78 -8.86
CA SER A 83 5.12 -4.59 -7.48
C SER A 83 4.73 -3.22 -6.94
N SER A 84 4.94 -3.00 -5.65
CA SER A 84 4.81 -1.66 -5.05
C SER A 84 5.81 -0.69 -5.70
N GLN A 85 5.52 0.61 -5.66
CA GLN A 85 6.38 1.65 -6.22
C GLN A 85 7.75 1.67 -5.51
N SER A 86 7.77 1.43 -4.21
CA SER A 86 8.99 1.31 -3.41
C SER A 86 9.95 0.23 -3.96
N ILE A 87 9.44 -0.98 -4.22
CA ILE A 87 10.22 -2.09 -4.80
C ILE A 87 10.62 -1.79 -6.24
N THR A 88 9.70 -1.26 -7.03
CA THR A 88 9.92 -0.95 -8.45
C THR A 88 11.01 0.12 -8.68
N ASN A 89 11.21 1.01 -7.70
CA ASN A 89 12.23 2.05 -7.75
C ASN A 89 13.64 1.53 -7.45
N VAL A 90 13.76 0.45 -6.69
CA VAL A 90 15.05 -0.15 -6.31
C VAL A 90 15.42 -1.35 -7.18
N LEU A 91 14.44 -1.99 -7.82
CA LEU A 91 14.67 -3.14 -8.70
C LEU A 91 15.35 -2.70 -10.00
N LEU A 92 16.56 -3.16 -10.22
CA LEU A 92 17.30 -2.90 -11.44
C LEU A 92 17.16 -4.06 -12.43
N ARG A 93 17.53 -3.83 -13.69
CA ARG A 93 17.45 -4.87 -14.73
C ARG A 93 18.42 -6.00 -14.43
N GLU A 94 19.62 -5.65 -13.97
CA GLU A 94 20.71 -6.53 -13.58
C GLU A 94 20.36 -7.47 -12.42
N ASP A 95 19.37 -7.13 -11.61
CA ASP A 95 18.86 -7.99 -10.54
C ASP A 95 17.92 -9.09 -11.06
N ILE A 96 17.47 -8.97 -12.32
CA ILE A 96 16.53 -9.92 -12.94
C ILE A 96 17.32 -10.94 -13.74
N THR A 97 17.27 -12.19 -13.29
CA THR A 97 17.92 -13.32 -13.98
C THR A 97 16.87 -14.21 -14.63
N VAL A 98 16.98 -14.41 -15.96
CA VAL A 98 16.16 -15.38 -16.70
C VAL A 98 17.04 -16.56 -17.07
N ARG A 99 16.61 -17.78 -16.73
CA ARG A 99 17.36 -19.02 -16.99
C ARG A 99 16.55 -19.98 -17.83
N ALA A 100 17.17 -20.52 -18.87
CA ALA A 100 16.67 -21.65 -19.65
C ALA A 100 17.55 -22.86 -19.33
N ASP A 101 16.98 -23.83 -18.61
CA ASP A 101 17.67 -25.08 -18.29
C ASP A 101 17.42 -26.10 -19.41
N LEU A 102 18.46 -26.44 -20.15
CA LEU A 102 18.42 -27.44 -21.23
C LEU A 102 19.18 -28.72 -20.86
N ARG A 103 19.56 -28.89 -19.60
CA ARG A 103 20.29 -30.09 -19.14
C ARG A 103 19.38 -31.31 -19.19
N GLY A 104 19.95 -32.44 -19.61
CA GLY A 104 19.23 -33.71 -19.72
C GLY A 104 18.28 -33.82 -20.92
N LEU A 105 18.15 -32.77 -21.74
CA LEU A 105 17.42 -32.87 -23.01
C LEU A 105 18.31 -33.49 -24.10
N PRO A 106 17.77 -34.42 -24.90
CA PRO A 106 18.50 -34.99 -26.02
C PRO A 106 18.71 -33.93 -27.12
N PRO A 107 19.72 -34.10 -27.99
CA PRO A 107 19.94 -33.21 -29.12
C PRO A 107 18.68 -33.09 -29.99
N GLY A 108 18.24 -31.87 -30.24
CA GLY A 108 16.99 -31.58 -30.97
C GLY A 108 16.51 -30.15 -30.73
N THR A 109 15.34 -29.82 -31.27
CA THR A 109 14.68 -28.53 -31.08
C THR A 109 13.73 -28.60 -29.88
N HIS A 110 13.88 -27.69 -28.92
CA HIS A 110 13.09 -27.59 -27.69
C HIS A 110 12.75 -26.14 -27.36
#